data_AF-A0AAU6L473-F1
#
_entry.id   AF-A0AAU6L473-F1
#
_cell.length_a   1.000
_cell.length_b   1.000
_cell.length_c   1.000
_cell.angle_alpha   90.00
_cell.angle_beta   90.00
_cell.angle_gamma   90.00
#
_symmetry.space_group_name_H-M   'P 1'
#
loop_
_entity.id
_entity.type
_entity.pdbx_description
1 polymer ?
#
loop_
_entity_poly.entity_id
_entity_poly.type
_entity_poly.pdbx_seq_one_letter_code
_entity_poly.pdbx_strand_id
1 'polypeptide(L)'
;MATWLLACNQEEFELDRYRQDGHELSSWSVGRHLAHLAAGDEFVMWATGPGGGLVGRGRITGVPTQQAGSPGEYGQEDPGTRWHAPLPI
;
A
#
# COMPACT_ATOMS: atom_id res chain seq x y z
N MET A 1 -17.41 5.55 7.89
CA MET A 1 -16.28 6.02 7.07
C MET A 1 -15.12 6.24 8.02
N ALA A 2 -14.13 5.36 7.94
CA ALA A 2 -12.90 5.44 8.74
C ALA A 2 -11.79 6.10 7.92
N THR A 3 -10.73 6.54 8.60
CA THR A 3 -9.50 7.01 7.97
C THR A 3 -8.35 6.12 8.42
N TRP A 4 -7.64 5.54 7.45
CA TRP A 4 -6.56 4.59 7.69
C TRP A 4 -5.19 5.23 7.43
N LEU A 5 -4.19 4.82 8.21
CA LEU A 5 -2.80 5.10 7.92
C LEU A 5 -2.16 3.84 7.33
N LEU A 6 -1.77 3.90 6.05
CA LEU A 6 -1.01 2.87 5.38
C LEU A 6 0.47 3.21 5.52
N ALA A 7 1.26 2.28 6.06
CA ALA A 7 2.71 2.47 6.21
C ALA A 7 3.46 1.86 5.02
N CYS A 8 4.47 2.58 4.55
CA CYS A 8 5.42 2.16 3.53
C CYS A 8 6.84 2.20 4.09
N ASN A 9 7.47 1.04 4.21
CA ASN A 9 8.90 0.98 4.47
C ASN A 9 9.64 1.16 3.15
N GLN A 10 10.34 2.29 3.00
CA GLN A 10 11.09 2.60 1.78
C GLN A 10 12.31 1.70 1.55
N GLU A 11 12.79 1.02 2.61
CA GLU A 11 13.83 0.00 2.47
C GLU A 11 13.29 -1.29 1.84
N GLU A 12 12.00 -1.58 2.02
CA GLU A 12 11.33 -2.79 1.51
C GLU A 12 10.65 -2.56 0.17
N PHE A 13 10.13 -1.34 -0.04
CA PHE A 13 9.46 -0.93 -1.27
C PHE A 13 9.86 0.48 -1.67
N GLU A 14 10.54 0.61 -2.81
CA GLU A 14 11.03 1.89 -3.35
C GLU A 14 9.89 2.73 -3.97
N LEU A 15 8.99 3.23 -3.12
CA LEU A 15 7.78 3.96 -3.51
C LEU A 15 8.07 5.19 -4.40
N ASP A 16 9.14 5.93 -4.11
CA ASP A 16 9.46 7.15 -4.87
C ASP A 16 9.93 6.82 -6.28
N ARG A 17 10.79 5.80 -6.43
CA ARG A 17 11.23 5.32 -7.73
C ARG A 17 10.07 4.74 -8.54
N TYR A 18 9.23 3.91 -7.92
CA TYR A 18 8.01 3.36 -8.53
C TYR A 18 7.14 4.45 -9.17
N ARG A 19 6.96 5.57 -8.47
CA ARG A 19 6.17 6.72 -8.97
C ARG A 19 6.92 7.52 -10.03
N GLN A 20 8.23 7.72 -9.89
CA GLN A 20 9.05 8.40 -10.88
C GLN A 20 9.05 7.67 -12.23
N ASP A 21 8.98 6.34 -12.19
CA ASP A 21 8.87 5.48 -13.36
C ASP A 21 7.45 5.45 -13.97
N GLY A 22 6.51 6.24 -13.40
CA GLY A 22 5.18 6.47 -13.95
C GLY A 22 4.14 5.43 -13.56
N HIS A 23 4.44 4.58 -12.56
CA HIS A 23 3.48 3.59 -12.09
C HIS A 23 2.47 4.17 -11.10
N GLU A 24 1.24 3.67 -11.17
CA GLU A 24 0.14 4.00 -10.26
C GLU A 24 -0.12 2.87 -9.26
N LEU A 25 -0.33 3.23 -8.00
CA LEU A 25 -0.61 2.27 -6.92
C LEU A 25 -2.05 1.79 -6.96
N SER A 26 -2.26 0.63 -7.58
CA SER A 26 -3.59 0.00 -7.66
C SER A 26 -3.98 -0.83 -6.43
N SER A 27 -3.02 -1.24 -5.59
CA SER A 27 -3.30 -1.94 -4.33
C SER A 27 -2.18 -1.73 -3.32
N TRP A 28 -2.47 -2.02 -2.04
CA TRP A 28 -1.48 -1.99 -0.96
C TRP A 28 -1.62 -3.18 -0.02
N SER A 29 -0.49 -3.79 0.35
CA SER A 29 -0.49 -4.91 1.29
C SER A 29 -0.91 -4.47 2.69
N VAL A 30 -1.77 -5.26 3.33
CA VAL A 30 -2.31 -5.00 4.67
C VAL A 30 -2.25 -6.26 5.52
N GLY A 31 -1.73 -6.15 6.74
CA GLY A 31 -1.57 -7.31 7.64
C GLY A 31 -2.60 -7.40 8.78
N ARG A 32 -3.37 -6.33 9.01
CA ARG A 32 -4.24 -6.17 10.19
C ARG A 32 -5.53 -5.44 9.83
N HIS A 33 -6.52 -5.52 10.72
CA HIS A 33 -7.82 -4.84 10.59
C HIS A 33 -8.60 -5.17 9.30
N LEU A 34 -8.35 -6.33 8.69
CA LEU A 34 -8.89 -6.73 7.40
C LEU A 34 -10.43 -6.64 7.34
N ALA A 35 -11.11 -7.07 8.40
CA ALA A 35 -12.58 -7.05 8.49
C ALA A 35 -13.19 -5.65 8.64
N HIS A 36 -12.37 -4.63 8.88
CA HIS A 36 -12.82 -3.25 9.07
C HIS A 36 -12.52 -2.35 7.87
N LEU A 37 -11.61 -2.75 6.99
CA LEU A 37 -11.34 -2.05 5.74
C LEU A 37 -12.52 -2.20 4.79
N ALA A 38 -13.10 -1.07 4.39
CA ALA A 38 -14.24 -1.05 3.49
C ALA A 38 -14.04 -0.08 2.33
N ALA A 39 -14.76 -0.33 1.23
CA ALA A 39 -14.85 0.60 0.12
C ALA A 39 -15.37 1.97 0.60
N GLY A 40 -14.74 3.05 0.15
CA GLY A 40 -15.08 4.41 0.53
C GLY A 40 -14.37 4.93 1.77
N ASP A 41 -13.68 4.07 2.54
CA ASP A 41 -12.79 4.56 3.60
C ASP A 41 -11.65 5.37 3.02
N GLU A 42 -11.22 6.40 3.75
CA GLU A 42 -10.10 7.24 3.35
C GLU A 42 -8.80 6.62 3.85
N PHE A 43 -7.71 6.88 3.15
CA PHE A 43 -6.38 6.55 3.63
C PHE A 43 -5.40 7.69 3.42
N VAL A 44 -4.37 7.70 4.27
CA VAL A 44 -3.12 8.42 4.07
C VAL A 44 -1.97 7.43 4.00
N MET A 45 -0.99 7.70 3.14
CA MET A 45 0.22 6.90 3.02
C MET A 45 1.35 7.59 3.79
N TRP A 46 1.97 6.84 4.70
CA TRP A 46 3.10 7.28 5.50
C TRP A 46 4.35 6.50 5.11
N ALA A 47 5.37 7.19 4.60
CA ALA A 47 6.70 6.62 4.39
C ALA A 47 7.46 6.59 5.72
N THR A 48 7.96 5.42 6.13
CA THR A 48 8.76 5.25 7.35
C THR A 48 10.26 5.41 7.06
N GLY A 49 11.03 5.78 8.08
CA GLY A 49 12.50 5.91 8.00
C GLY A 49 12.99 7.33 8.32
N PRO A 50 14.31 7.58 8.23
CA PRO A 50 14.88 8.93 8.39
C PRO A 50 14.34 9.86 7.29
N GLY A 51 13.56 10.87 7.68
CA GLY A 51 12.83 11.73 6.73
C GLY A 51 11.42 11.26 6.39
N GLY A 52 10.90 10.27 7.12
CA GLY A 52 9.54 9.78 6.96
C GLY A 52 8.46 10.85 7.08
N GLY A 53 7.36 10.64 6.36
CA GLY A 53 6.34 11.66 6.15
C GLY A 53 5.11 11.15 5.42
N LEU A 54 4.11 12.03 5.31
CA LEU A 54 2.90 11.76 4.56
C LEU A 54 3.16 12.00 3.06
N VAL A 55 3.04 10.94 2.26
CA VAL A 55 3.44 10.93 0.84
C VAL A 55 2.27 10.78 -0.13
N GLY A 56 1.07 10.55 0.40
CA GLY A 56 -0.13 10.39 -0.41
C GLY A 56 -1.39 10.27 0.43
N ARG A 57 -2.54 10.40 -0.24
CA ARG A 57 -3.86 10.14 0.30
C ARG A 57 -4.79 9.63 -0.78
N GLY A 58 -5.82 8.91 -0.41
CA GLY A 58 -6.80 8.39 -1.35
C GLY A 58 -7.97 7.70 -0.66
N ARG A 59 -8.63 6.80 -1.39
CA ARG A 59 -9.75 6.00 -0.88
C ARG A 59 -9.52 4.53 -1.16
N ILE A 60 -9.89 3.69 -0.21
CA ILE A 60 -9.99 2.25 -0.40
C ILE A 60 -11.18 1.98 -1.33
N THR A 61 -10.99 1.14 -2.35
CA THR A 61 -12.00 0.91 -3.41
C THR A 61 -12.75 -0.42 -3.27
N GLY A 62 -12.41 -1.23 -2.26
CA GLY A 62 -12.94 -2.57 -2.06
C GLY A 62 -12.42 -3.23 -0.79
N VAL A 63 -12.84 -4.48 -0.56
CA VAL A 63 -12.37 -5.27 0.59
C VAL A 63 -11.00 -5.89 0.28
N PRO A 64 -10.16 -6.16 1.30
CA PRO A 64 -8.90 -6.83 1.09
C PRO A 64 -9.07 -8.22 0.47
N THR A 65 -8.20 -8.59 -0.47
CA THR A 65 -8.16 -9.94 -1.07
C THR A 65 -6.76 -10.54 -0.97
N GLN A 66 -6.67 -11.87 -0.94
CA GLN A 66 -5.37 -12.54 -0.98
C GLN A 66 -4.82 -12.51 -2.41
N GLN A 67 -3.57 -12.09 -2.54
CA GLN A 67 -2.83 -12.08 -3.79
C GLN A 67 -1.46 -12.68 -3.54
N ALA A 68 -1.01 -13.54 -4.46
CA ALA A 68 0.40 -13.93 -4.50
C ALA A 68 1.19 -12.71 -4.95
N GLY A 69 2.12 -12.25 -4.13
CA GLY A 69 3.03 -11.21 -4.58
C GLY A 69 4.05 -11.81 -5.52
N SER A 70 4.37 -11.09 -6.59
CA SER A 70 5.49 -11.40 -7.47
C SER A 70 6.70 -10.61 -6.99
N PRO A 71 7.91 -11.22 -6.94
CA PRO A 71 9.13 -10.45 -6.76
C PRO A 71 9.17 -9.39 -7.87
N GLY A 72 9.09 -8.13 -7.47
CA GLY A 72 9.08 -6.99 -8.37
C GLY A 72 10.39 -6.23 -8.27
N GLU A 73 10.72 -5.46 -9.31
CA GLU A 73 11.93 -4.64 -9.36
C GLU A 73 12.06 -3.65 -8.18
N TYR A 74 10.94 -3.33 -7.54
CA TYR A 74 10.85 -2.34 -6.45
C TYR A 74 10.75 -2.97 -5.05
N GLY A 75 10.68 -4.30 -4.96
CA GLY A 75 10.56 -5.04 -3.69
C GLY A 75 11.81 -5.85 -3.41
N GLN A 76 12.36 -5.74 -2.20
CA GLN A 76 13.64 -6.38 -1.87
C GLN A 76 13.55 -7.89 -1.58
N GLU A 77 12.40 -8.37 -1.09
CA GLU A 77 12.19 -9.77 -0.71
C GLU A 77 10.97 -10.38 -1.41
N ASP A 78 10.94 -11.72 -1.52
CA ASP A 78 9.74 -12.43 -1.96
C ASP A 78 8.61 -12.18 -0.95
N PRO A 79 7.55 -11.45 -1.34
CA PRO A 79 6.49 -11.09 -0.43
C PRO A 79 5.63 -12.27 0.01
N GLY A 80 5.68 -13.41 -0.70
CA GLY A 80 4.76 -14.53 -0.49
C GLY A 80 3.30 -14.14 -0.77
N THR A 81 2.35 -14.88 -0.18
CA THR A 81 0.92 -14.54 -0.24
C THR A 81 0.56 -13.51 0.82
N ARG A 82 0.03 -12.36 0.41
CA ARG A 82 -0.40 -11.28 1.31
C ARG A 82 -1.84 -10.88 1.04
N TRP A 83 -2.44 -10.18 2.00
CA TRP A 83 -3.72 -9.50 1.79
C TRP A 83 -3.47 -8.11 1.21
N HIS A 84 -4.23 -7.73 0.19
CA HIS A 84 -4.11 -6.45 -0.50
C HIS A 84 -5.43 -5.71 -0.45
N ALA A 85 -5.41 -4.48 0.06
CA ALA A 85 -6.52 -3.55 -0.07
C ALA A 85 -6.44 -2.87 -1.45
N PRO A 86 -7.52 -2.90 -2.25
CA PRO A 86 -7.52 -2.22 -3.54
C PRO A 86 -7.59 -0.70 -3.33
N LEU A 87 -6.78 0.01 -4.11
CA LEU A 87 -6.67 1.46 -4.14
C LEU A 87 -7.25 1.97 -5.48
N PRO A 88 -7.38 3.29 -5.68
CA PRO A 88 -7.74 3.82 -6.99
C PRO A 88 -6.65 3.47 -8.01
N ILE A 89 -7.05 3.27 -9.26
CA ILE A 89 -6.15 3.22 -10.41
C ILE A 89 -5.65 4.64 -10.64
#